data_AF-A0A376WZR4-F1
#
_entry.id   AF-A0A376WZR4-F1
#
_cell.length_a   1.000
_cell.length_b   1.000
_cell.length_c   1.000
_cell.angle_alpha   90.00
_cell.angle_beta   90.00
_cell.angle_gamma   90.00
#
_symmetry.space_group_name_H-M   'P 1'
#
loop_
_entity.id
_entity.type
_entity.pdbx_description
1 polymer ?
#
loop_
_entity_poly.entity_id
_entity_poly.type
_entity_poly.pdbx_seq_one_letter_code
_entity_poly.pdbx_strand_id
1 'polypeptide(L)'
;MVFPAELVRLLDRLEEEIRADRVSSESRAWLAQCGLTVEQLARQVEPEYTPARKVHFYHCDHRGLPLALISEDGNTAWRGGV
;
A
#
# COMPACT_ATOMS: atom_id res chain seq x y z
N MET A 1 3.85 -21.59 5.61
CA MET A 1 3.00 -22.27 4.60
C MET A 1 3.27 -21.59 3.27
N VAL A 2 3.41 -22.33 2.16
CA VAL A 2 3.66 -21.77 0.82
C VAL A 2 2.52 -22.22 -0.09
N PHE A 3 1.91 -21.27 -0.81
CA PHE A 3 0.86 -21.58 -1.76
C PHE A 3 1.44 -22.13 -3.08
N PRO A 4 0.71 -23.02 -3.79
CA PRO A 4 1.11 -23.48 -5.12
C PRO A 4 1.20 -22.31 -6.11
N ALA A 5 2.18 -22.34 -7.03
CA ALA A 5 2.41 -21.26 -7.99
C ALA A 5 1.18 -20.96 -8.87
N GLU A 6 0.45 -21.99 -9.30
CA GLU A 6 -0.77 -21.80 -10.10
C GLU A 6 -1.87 -21.08 -9.34
N LEU A 7 -2.02 -21.35 -8.04
CA LEU A 7 -2.99 -20.64 -7.20
C LEU A 7 -2.59 -19.17 -7.07
N VAL A 8 -1.31 -18.89 -6.84
CA VAL A 8 -0.80 -17.50 -6.77
C VAL A 8 -1.10 -16.77 -8.07
N ARG A 9 -0.82 -17.37 -9.24
CA ARG A 9 -1.12 -16.77 -10.55
C ARG A 9 -2.60 -16.49 -10.78
N LEU A 10 -3.49 -17.36 -10.28
CA LEU A 10 -4.94 -17.15 -10.35
C LEU A 10 -5.38 -15.99 -9.45
N LEU A 11 -4.84 -15.93 -8.23
CA LEU A 11 -5.13 -14.86 -7.29
C LEU A 11 -4.60 -13.50 -7.77
N ASP A 12 -3.38 -13.45 -8.31
CA ASP A 12 -2.79 -12.23 -8.87
C ASP A 12 -3.66 -11.67 -10.01
N ARG A 13 -4.09 -12.54 -10.95
CA ARG A 13 -4.99 -12.15 -12.04
C ARG A 13 -6.33 -11.64 -11.51
N LEU A 14 -6.90 -12.31 -10.51
CA LEU A 14 -8.17 -11.93 -9.93
C LEU A 14 -8.08 -10.57 -9.21
N GLU A 15 -6.98 -10.31 -8.51
CA GLU A 15 -6.71 -9.03 -7.87
C GLU A 15 -6.63 -7.89 -8.90
N GLU A 16 -5.94 -8.09 -10.02
CA GLU A 16 -5.89 -7.14 -11.14
C GLU A 16 -7.28 -6.88 -11.73
N GLU A 17 -8.07 -7.93 -11.96
CA GLU A 17 -9.43 -7.84 -12.47
C GLU A 17 -10.36 -7.07 -11.54
N ILE A 18 -10.25 -7.28 -10.23
CA ILE A 18 -11.01 -6.56 -9.20
C ILE A 18 -10.60 -5.10 -9.16
N ARG A 19 -9.30 -4.79 -9.15
CA ARG A 19 -8.79 -3.40 -9.17
C ARG A 19 -9.23 -2.65 -10.42
N ALA A 20 -9.33 -3.33 -11.56
CA ALA A 20 -9.77 -2.75 -12.81
C ALA A 20 -11.30 -2.67 -12.96
N ASP A 21 -12.07 -3.11 -11.97
CA ASP A 21 -13.54 -3.27 -12.01
C ASP A 21 -14.03 -4.06 -13.25
N ARG A 22 -13.26 -5.06 -13.67
CA ARG A 22 -13.48 -5.84 -14.91
C ARG A 22 -13.31 -7.34 -14.68
N VAL A 23 -13.97 -7.87 -13.65
CA VAL A 23 -13.90 -9.30 -13.30
C VAL A 23 -14.52 -10.19 -14.37
N SER A 24 -13.70 -11.12 -14.88
CA SER A 24 -14.06 -12.01 -15.98
C SER A 24 -15.12 -13.04 -15.58
N SER A 25 -15.80 -13.61 -16.58
CA SER A 25 -16.78 -14.69 -16.36
C SER A 25 -16.12 -15.95 -15.80
N GLU A 26 -14.90 -16.26 -16.22
CA GLU A 26 -14.10 -17.37 -15.70
C GLU A 26 -13.84 -17.20 -14.20
N SER A 27 -13.33 -16.03 -13.79
CA SER A 27 -13.11 -15.68 -12.39
C SER A 27 -14.39 -15.75 -11.55
N ARG A 28 -15.51 -15.24 -12.07
CA ARG A 28 -16.81 -15.32 -11.39
C ARG A 28 -17.27 -16.77 -11.19
N ALA A 29 -17.08 -17.62 -12.19
CA ALA A 29 -17.45 -19.04 -12.12
C ALA A 29 -16.56 -19.81 -11.14
N TRP A 30 -15.27 -19.52 -11.11
CA TRP A 30 -14.34 -20.10 -10.14
C TRP A 30 -14.68 -19.68 -8.70
N LEU A 31 -14.96 -18.40 -8.47
CA LEU A 31 -15.39 -17.91 -7.15
C LEU A 31 -16.69 -18.57 -6.68
N ALA A 32 -17.67 -18.72 -7.57
CA ALA A 32 -18.92 -19.40 -7.26
C ALA A 32 -18.70 -20.86 -6.83
N GLN A 33 -17.76 -21.57 -7.46
CA GLN A 33 -17.39 -22.94 -7.05
C GLN A 33 -16.77 -23.00 -5.66
N CYS A 34 -16.03 -21.95 -5.28
CA CYS A 34 -15.48 -21.80 -3.93
C CYS A 34 -16.49 -21.26 -2.90
N GLY A 35 -17.71 -20.91 -3.30
CA GLY A 35 -18.71 -20.28 -2.43
C GLY A 35 -18.39 -18.83 -2.07
N LEU A 36 -17.60 -18.15 -2.92
CA LEU A 36 -17.18 -16.76 -2.74
C LEU A 36 -17.86 -15.84 -3.76
N THR A 37 -17.97 -14.56 -3.40
CA THR A 37 -18.46 -13.49 -4.28
C THR A 37 -17.36 -12.49 -4.55
N VAL A 38 -17.46 -11.78 -5.69
CA VAL A 38 -16.55 -10.68 -6.03
C VAL A 38 -16.56 -9.60 -4.95
N GLU A 39 -17.73 -9.28 -4.38
CA GLU A 39 -17.86 -8.25 -3.35
C GLU A 39 -17.09 -8.60 -2.06
N GLN A 40 -17.11 -9.86 -1.64
CA GLN A 40 -16.34 -10.32 -0.48
C GLN A 40 -14.84 -10.14 -0.69
N LEU A 41 -14.33 -10.50 -1.87
CA LEU A 41 -12.92 -10.34 -2.19
C LEU A 41 -12.51 -8.88 -2.41
N ALA A 42 -13.37 -8.07 -3.04
CA ALA A 42 -13.12 -6.65 -3.23
C ALA A 42 -12.90 -5.91 -1.91
N ARG A 43 -13.51 -6.36 -0.80
CA ARG A 43 -13.27 -5.84 0.55
C ARG A 43 -11.93 -6.28 1.17
N GLN A 44 -11.29 -7.32 0.64
CA GLN A 44 -10.01 -7.84 1.11
C GLN A 44 -8.81 -7.29 0.33
N VAL A 45 -9.03 -6.80 -0.89
CA VAL A 45 -7.97 -6.17 -1.68
C VAL A 45 -7.50 -4.91 -0.96
N GLU A 46 -6.23 -4.88 -0.58
CA GLU A 46 -5.64 -3.70 0.02
C GLU A 46 -5.61 -2.55 -1.01
N PRO A 47 -5.90 -1.32 -0.57
CA PRO A 47 -5.79 -0.16 -1.44
C PRO A 47 -4.35 -0.01 -1.91
N GLU A 48 -4.18 0.46 -3.14
CA GLU A 48 -2.84 0.70 -3.67
C GLU A 48 -2.11 1.73 -2.81
N TYR A 49 -0.96 1.31 -2.26
CA TYR A 49 -0.13 2.19 -1.46
C TYR A 49 0.57 3.20 -2.36
N THR A 50 0.01 4.42 -2.40
CA THR A 50 0.66 5.56 -3.05
C THR A 50 1.31 6.44 -1.97
N PRO A 51 2.60 6.24 -1.65
CA PRO A 51 3.26 7.03 -0.61
C PRO A 51 3.29 8.50 -1.02
N ALA A 52 2.72 9.36 -0.18
CA ALA A 52 3.01 10.79 -0.27
C ALA A 52 4.50 10.99 0.05
N ARG A 53 5.27 11.48 -0.93
CA ARG A 53 6.66 11.88 -0.69
C ARG A 53 6.63 13.15 0.15
N LYS A 54 7.12 13.08 1.38
CA LYS A 54 7.28 14.24 2.26
C LYS A 54 8.75 14.65 2.28
N VAL A 55 9.01 15.93 2.03
CA VAL A 55 10.33 16.53 2.25
C VAL A 55 10.33 17.11 3.66
N HIS A 56 11.36 16.77 4.43
CA HIS A 56 11.54 17.29 5.78
C HIS A 56 12.83 18.11 5.81
N PHE A 57 12.73 19.36 6.29
CA PHE A 57 13.90 20.21 6.48
C PHE A 57 14.43 20.04 7.90
N TYR A 58 15.70 19.65 8.03
CA TYR A 58 16.36 19.54 9.33
C TYR A 58 17.47 20.57 9.44
N HIS A 59 17.60 21.19 10.61
CA HIS A 59 18.82 21.85 11.02
C HIS A 59 19.73 20.81 11.69
N CYS A 60 20.90 20.57 11.12
CA CYS A 60 21.85 19.58 11.62
C CYS A 60 23.12 20.24 12.17
N ASP A 61 23.81 19.55 13.07
CA ASP A 61 25.18 19.91 13.45
C ASP A 61 26.20 19.60 12.34
N HIS A 62 27.48 19.90 12.59
CA HIS A 62 28.58 19.65 11.64
C HIS A 62 28.82 18.16 11.32
N ARG A 63 28.21 17.24 12.08
CA ARG A 63 28.29 15.79 11.89
C ARG A 63 27.05 15.24 11.18
N GLY A 64 26.07 16.09 10.86
CA GLY A 64 24.80 15.70 10.26
C GLY A 64 23.76 15.22 11.26
N LEU A 65 23.96 15.37 12.57
CA LEU A 65 22.96 15.01 13.58
C LEU A 65 21.81 16.02 13.56
N PRO A 66 20.54 15.59 13.38
CA PRO A 66 19.40 16.50 13.40
C PRO A 66 19.21 17.13 14.79
N LEU A 67 19.30 18.45 14.86
CA LEU A 67 19.05 19.24 16.08
C LEU A 67 17.65 19.85 16.11
N ALA A 68 17.05 20.10 14.94
CA ALA A 68 15.69 20.62 14.85
C ALA A 68 15.00 20.22 13.54
N LEU A 69 13.67 20.07 13.59
CA LEU A 69 12.81 19.99 12.41
C LEU A 69 12.32 21.41 12.08
N ILE A 70 12.46 21.80 10.82
CA ILE A 70 12.02 23.10 10.29
C ILE A 70 10.75 22.90 9.48
N SER A 71 9.71 23.68 9.77
CA SER A 71 8.47 23.71 9.01
C SER A 71 8.67 24.40 7.65
N GLU A 72 7.72 24.25 6.75
CA GLU A 72 7.76 24.92 5.43
C GLU A 72 7.83 26.45 5.55
N ASP A 73 7.21 27.03 6.59
CA ASP A 73 7.29 28.47 6.91
C ASP A 73 8.62 28.92 7.56
N GLY A 74 9.60 28.01 7.69
CA GLY A 74 10.90 28.30 8.32
C GLY A 74 10.89 28.31 9.86
N ASN A 75 9.77 27.96 10.49
CA ASN A 75 9.68 27.89 11.95
C ASN A 75 10.25 26.58 12.48
N THR A 76 10.72 26.58 13.72
CA THR A 76 11.12 25.34 14.38
C THR A 76 9.89 24.55 14.79
N ALA A 77 9.63 23.44 14.10
CA ALA A 77 8.54 22.50 14.42
C ALA A 77 8.90 21.56 15.57
N TRP A 78 10.18 21.24 15.73
CA TRP A 78 10.68 20.41 16.82
C TRP A 78 12.15 20.70 17.11
N ARG A 79 12.58 20.49 18.36
CA ARG A 79 14.00 20.53 18.76
C ARG A 79 14.39 19.23 19.45
N GLY A 80 15.56 18.71 19.10
CA GLY A 80 16.20 17.63 19.83
C GLY A 80 16.53 18.08 21.24
N GLY A 81 16.06 17.32 22.22
CA GLY A 81 16.56 17.46 23.58
C GLY A 81 18.02 16.99 23.62
N VAL A 82 18.84 17.71 24.38
CA VAL A 82 20.14 17.21 24.84
C VAL A 82 19.90 16.36 26.08
#